data_AF-A0A9D8MWH1-F1
#
_entry.id   AF-A0A9D8MWH1-F1
#
_cell.length_a   1.000
_cell.length_b   1.000
_cell.length_c   1.000
_cell.angle_alpha   90.00
_cell.angle_beta   90.00
_cell.angle_gamma   90.00
#
_symmetry.space_group_name_H-M   'P 1'
#
loop_
_entity.id
_entity.type
_entity.pdbx_description
1 polymer ?
#
loop_
_entity_poly.entity_id
_entity_poly.type
_entity_poly.pdbx_seq_one_letter_code
_entity_poly.pdbx_strand_id
1 'polypeptide(L)' 'NEFCVELARRLRAPLVSTSANISGEPTPGRFSEIDPAIVSAVDWVAPKRLDSGASGRPSQIIKLGLRGEVEIIRP' A
#
# COMPACT_ATOMS: atom_id res chain seq x y z
N ASN A 1 -8.77 -6.90 -0.68
CA ASN A 1 -9.25 -6.09 0.45
C ASN A 1 -10.49 -5.32 -0.03
N GLU A 2 -11.68 -5.66 0.47
CA GLU A 2 -12.96 -5.08 0.03
C GLU A 2 -13.08 -3.59 0.40
N PHE A 3 -12.57 -3.21 1.58
CA PHE A 3 -12.59 -1.83 2.05
C PHE A 3 -11.84 -0.88 1.08
N CYS A 4 -10.64 -1.26 0.62
CA CYS A 4 -9.87 -0.44 -0.31
C CYS A 4 -10.58 -0.27 -1.67
N VAL A 5 -11.28 -1.31 -2.15
CA VAL A 5 -12.05 -1.25 -3.40
C VAL A 5 -13.20 -0.26 -3.27
N GLU A 6 -13.95 -0.31 -2.18
CA GLU A 6 -15.07 0.60 -1.95
C GLU A 6 -14.62 2.04 -1.70
N LEU A 7 -13.51 2.24 -0.98
CA LEU A 7 -12.90 3.54 -0.78
C LEU A 7 -12.54 4.20 -2.12
N ALA A 8 -11.84 3.47 -3.00
CA ALA A 8 -11.45 3.98 -4.32
C ALA A 8 -12.68 4.33 -5.18
N ARG A 9 -13.73 3.49 -5.15
CA ARG A 9 -15.00 3.77 -5.85
C ARG A 9 -15.67 5.06 -5.35
N ARG A 10 -15.71 5.26 -4.03
CA ARG A 10 -16.36 6.44 -3.42
C ARG A 10 -15.57 7.72 -3.60
N LEU A 11 -14.24 7.65 -3.61
CA LEU A 11 -13.37 8.80 -3.87
C LEU A 11 -13.59 9.38 -5.28
N ARG A 12 -14.03 8.55 -6.24
CA ARG A 12 -14.22 8.94 -7.65
C ARG A 12 -12.98 9.60 -8.27
N ALA A 13 -11.80 9.25 -7.77
CA ALA A 13 -10.51 9.74 -8.21
C ALA A 13 -9.44 8.65 -7.97
N PRO A 14 -8.34 8.64 -8.76
CA PRO A 14 -7.19 7.80 -8.47
C PRO A 14 -6.62 8.11 -7.09
N LEU A 15 -6.27 7.06 -6.33
CA LEU A 15 -5.59 7.18 -5.04
C LEU A 15 -4.12 6.80 -5.21
N VAL A 16 -3.22 7.77 -4.99
CA VAL A 16 -1.78 7.49 -4.91
C VAL A 16 -1.48 6.97 -3.51
N SER A 17 -0.87 5.79 -3.44
CA SER A 17 -0.50 5.15 -2.19
C SER A 17 0.90 4.57 -2.28
N THR A 18 1.74 4.92 -1.32
CA THR A 18 3.04 4.27 -1.06
C THR A 18 2.94 3.45 0.22
N SER A 19 4.01 2.73 0.57
CA SER A 19 4.13 2.09 1.88
C SER A 19 4.12 3.14 2.99
N ALA A 20 3.49 2.81 4.12
CA ALA A 20 3.34 3.70 5.27
C ALA A 20 4.58 3.65 6.18
N ASN A 21 5.72 4.07 5.66
CA ASN A 21 6.99 4.14 6.37
C ASN A 21 7.68 5.49 6.19
N ILE A 22 8.62 5.79 7.09
CA ILE A 22 9.54 6.90 6.93
C ILE A 22 10.48 6.57 5.77
N SER A 23 10.79 7.55 4.92
CA SER A 23 11.66 7.34 3.77
C SER A 23 13.03 6.79 4.19
N GLY A 24 13.45 5.68 3.59
CA GLY A 24 14.68 4.97 3.93
C GLY A 24 14.49 3.83 4.94
N GLU A 25 13.40 3.84 5.70
CA GLU A 25 13.08 2.76 6.65
C GLU A 25 12.43 1.55 5.98
N PRO A 26 12.49 0.35 6.60
CA PRO A 26 11.79 -0.83 6.11
C PRO A 26 10.28 -0.60 5.93
N THR A 27 9.71 -1.23 4.89
CA THR A 27 8.26 -1.23 4.69
C THR A 27 7.58 -2.11 5.76
N PRO A 28 6.58 -1.60 6.49
CA PRO A 28 5.85 -2.41 7.45
C PRO A 28 5.00 -3.46 6.74
N GLY A 29 5.06 -4.70 7.24
CA GLY A 29 4.24 -5.80 6.77
C GLY A 29 2.85 -5.82 7.40
N ARG A 30 2.66 -5.11 8.51
CA ARG A 30 1.40 -5.01 9.24
C ARG A 30 1.27 -3.68 9.97
N PHE A 31 0.06 -3.33 10.41
CA PHE A 31 -0.25 -2.07 11.06
C PHE A 31 0.61 -1.81 12.30
N SER A 32 0.88 -2.84 13.12
CA SER A 32 1.67 -2.68 14.36
C SER A 32 3.14 -2.34 14.13
N GLU A 33 3.63 -2.48 12.90
CA GLU A 33 5.01 -2.14 12.51
C GLU A 33 5.12 -0.70 11.96
N ILE A 34 4.00 0.01 11.78
CA ILE A 34 3.99 1.41 11.33
C ILE A 34 4.50 2.29 12.48
N ASP A 35 5.44 3.18 12.17
CA ASP A 35 5.97 4.15 13.11
C ASP A 35 4.84 5.03 13.69
N PRO A 36 4.71 5.16 15.02
CA PRO A 36 3.70 6.00 15.66
C PRO A 36 3.72 7.47 15.19
N ALA A 37 4.86 7.99 14.75
CA ALA A 37 4.99 9.34 14.21
C ALA A 37 4.19 9.54 12.92
N ILE A 38 4.04 8.49 12.09
CA ILE A 38 3.18 8.54 10.89
C ILE A 38 1.72 8.58 11.33
N VAL A 39 1.34 7.71 12.28
CA VAL A 39 -0.05 7.60 12.77
C VAL A 39 -0.53 8.91 13.40
N SER A 40 0.35 9.63 14.09
CA SER A 40 0.03 10.92 14.70
C SER A 40 0.04 12.10 13.73
N ALA A 41 0.71 11.97 12.58
CA ALA A 41 0.88 13.06 11.61
C ALA A 41 -0.18 13.09 10.49
N VAL A 42 -1.04 12.07 10.39
CA VAL A 42 -2.07 11.97 9.34
C VAL A 42 -3.45 12.36 9.86
N ASP A 43 -4.29 12.92 9.00
CA ASP A 43 -5.65 13.35 9.34
C ASP A 43 -6.59 12.19 9.70
N TRP A 44 -6.31 11.00 9.15
CA TRP A 44 -7.15 9.83 9.36
C TRP A 44 -6.38 8.53 9.23
N VAL A 45 -6.76 7.56 10.06
CA VAL A 45 -6.16 6.23 10.11
C VAL A 45 -7.25 5.17 9.98
N ALA A 46 -7.05 4.23 9.06
CA ALA A 46 -8.00 3.14 8.87
C ALA A 46 -8.09 2.23 10.10
N PRO A 47 -9.29 1.68 10.41
CA PRO A 47 -9.45 0.77 11.54
C PRO A 47 -8.49 -0.42 11.49
N LYS A 48 -7.72 -0.65 12.57
CA LYS A 48 -6.69 -1.71 12.65
C LYS A 48 -7.18 -3.11 12.26
N ARG A 49 -8.46 -3.43 12.48
CA ARG A 49 -9.07 -4.72 12.08
C ARG A 49 -8.97 -5.03 10.58
N LEU A 50 -8.85 -4.00 9.74
CA LEU A 50 -8.71 -4.13 8.29
C LEU A 50 -7.32 -4.65 7.86
N ASP A 51 -6.36 -4.70 8.79
CA ASP A 51 -5.03 -5.29 8.60
C ASP A 51 -5.06 -6.83 8.63
N SER A 52 -6.19 -7.43 9.02
CA SER A 52 -6.35 -8.89 9.02
C SER A 52 -6.16 -9.48 7.61
N GLY A 53 -5.32 -10.51 7.51
CA GLY A 53 -5.02 -11.17 6.23
C GLY A 53 -4.00 -10.44 5.34
N ALA A 54 -3.29 -9.43 5.87
CA ALA A 54 -2.17 -8.83 5.17
C ALA A 54 -1.08 -9.88 4.88
N SER A 55 -0.59 -9.92 3.64
CA SER A 55 0.49 -10.82 3.23
C SER A 55 1.85 -10.38 3.75
N GLY A 56 1.97 -9.13 4.22
CA GLY A 56 3.22 -8.47 4.57
C GLY A 56 4.17 -8.25 3.39
N ARG A 57 3.73 -8.52 2.16
CA ARG A 57 4.55 -8.39 0.95
C ARG A 57 4.04 -7.25 0.07
N PRO A 58 4.93 -6.39 -0.44
CA PRO A 58 4.55 -5.37 -1.40
C PRO A 58 4.04 -6.00 -2.70
N SER A 59 3.35 -5.21 -3.52
CA SER A 59 2.90 -5.66 -4.84
C SER A 59 4.07 -5.94 -5.78
N GLN A 60 3.92 -6.96 -6.63
CA GLN A 60 4.82 -7.12 -7.77
C GLN A 60 4.62 -5.97 -8.75
N ILE A 61 5.70 -5.55 -9.39
CA ILE A 61 5.67 -4.53 -10.43
C ILE A 61 6.27 -5.16 -11.67
N ILE A 62 5.45 -5.24 -12.72
CA ILE A 62 5.83 -5.76 -14.03
C ILE A 62 5.66 -4.63 -15.04
N LYS A 63 6.66 -4.42 -15.87
CA LYS A 63 6.65 -3.50 -16.99
C LYS A 63 6.50 -4.28 -18.28
N LEU A 64 5.54 -3.86 -19.09
CA LEU A 64 5.23 -4.45 -20.40
C LEU A 64 5.77 -3.53 -21.50
N GLY A 65 6.60 -4.09 -22.38
CA GLY A 65 7.12 -3.43 -23.57
C GLY A 65 6.13 -3.43 -24.73
N LEU A 66 6.38 -2.59 -25.72
CA LEU A 66 5.49 -2.42 -26.88
C LEU A 66 5.42 -3.66 -27.79
N ARG A 67 6.37 -4.60 -27.69
CA ARG A 67 6.42 -5.82 -28.49
C ARG A 67 6.25 -7.08 -27.64
N GLY A 68 5.66 -6.95 -26.46
CA GLY A 68 5.39 -8.07 -25.56
C GLY A 68 6.57 -8.44 -24.65
N GLU A 69 7.59 -7.58 -24.54
CA GLU A 69 8.65 -7.76 -23.54
C GLU A 69 8.09 -7.64 -22.13
N VAL A 70 8.59 -8.48 -21.21
CA VAL A 70 8.18 -8.48 -19.80
C VAL A 70 9.42 -8.24 -18.94
N GLU A 71 9.39 -7.17 -18.14
CA GLU A 71 10.43 -6.82 -17.18
C GLU A 71 9.83 -6.82 -15.77
N ILE A 72 10.38 -7.62 -14.86
CA ILE A 72 9.98 -7.63 -13.44
C ILE A 72 10.80 -6.55 -12.72
N ILE A 73 10.15 -5.43 -12.40
CA ILE A 73 10.76 -4.32 -11.62
C ILE A 73 10.80 -4.67 -10.14
N ARG A 74 9.76 -5.37 -9.64
CA ARG A 74 9.70 -5.86 -8.27
C ARG A 74 9.00 -7.21 -8.23
N PRO A 75 9.63 -8.27 -7.67
CA PRO A 75 9.04 -9.60 -7.55
C PRO A 75 8.04 -9.70 -6.39
#